data_AF-A0A538CND6-F1
#
_entry.id   AF-A0A538CND6-F1
#
_cell.length_a   1.000
_cell.length_b   1.000
_cell.length_c   1.000
_cell.angle_alpha   90.00
_cell.angle_beta   90.00
_cell.angle_gamma   90.00
#
_symmetry.space_group_name_H-M   'P 1'
#
loop_
_entity.id
_entity.type
_entity.pdbx_description
1 polymer ?
#
loop_
_entity_poly.entity_id
_entity_poly.type
_entity_poly.pdbx_seq_one_letter_code
_entity_poly.pdbx_strand_id
1 'polypeptide(L)' 'MSKLVRMDQSGHTTLAEWTAGDPASVEAAVQAFREQLDLGYFGMVSTGEGHAEQVKELPVDAPLVILRLPISGG' A
#
# COMPACT_ATOMS: atom_id res chain seq x y z
N MET A 1 -12.86 -5.78 -1.35
CA MET A 1 -11.60 -6.33 -1.89
C MET A 1 -10.64 -5.17 -2.00
N SER A 2 -9.59 -5.22 -1.20
CA SER A 2 -8.61 -4.17 -1.08
C SER A 2 -7.36 -4.52 -1.88
N LYS A 3 -6.64 -3.52 -2.36
CA LYS A 3 -5.49 -3.72 -3.24
C LYS A 3 -4.27 -2.97 -2.77
N LEU A 4 -3.12 -3.63 -2.85
CA LEU A 4 -1.81 -3.06 -2.61
C LEU A 4 -1.17 -2.80 -3.96
N VAL A 5 -1.03 -1.52 -4.29
CA VAL A 5 -0.47 -1.08 -5.56
C VAL A 5 0.82 -0.34 -5.27
N ARG A 6 1.85 -0.59 -6.05
CA ARG A 6 3.07 0.21 -6.08
C ARG A 6 3.01 1.17 -7.26
N MET A 7 3.19 2.45 -6.98
CA MET A 7 3.52 3.45 -7.98
C MET A 7 4.98 3.26 -8.38
N ASP A 8 5.18 2.82 -9.62
CA ASP A 8 6.46 2.71 -10.29
C ASP A 8 6.53 3.73 -11.44
N GLN A 9 7.73 4.01 -11.97
CA GLN A 9 7.88 4.91 -13.13
C GLN A 9 7.07 4.46 -14.35
N SER A 10 6.78 3.17 -14.48
CA SER A 10 5.93 2.61 -15.54
C SER A 10 4.42 2.64 -15.25
N GLY A 11 3.98 3.05 -14.06
CA GLY A 11 2.55 3.15 -13.69
C GLY A 11 2.20 2.48 -12.36
N HIS A 12 1.12 1.69 -12.35
CA HIS A 12 0.59 1.00 -11.17
C HIS A 12 0.87 -0.51 -11.25
N THR A 13 1.72 -1.02 -10.37
CA THR A 13 1.95 -2.47 -10.22
C THR A 13 1.17 -3.00 -9.02
N THR A 14 0.23 -3.90 -9.24
CA THR A 14 -0.44 -4.60 -8.13
C THR A 14 0.52 -5.60 -7.51
N LEU A 15 0.82 -5.44 -6.22
CA LEU A 15 1.67 -6.36 -5.47
C LEU A 15 0.87 -7.45 -4.76
N ALA A 16 -0.26 -7.08 -4.18
CA ALA A 16 -1.13 -7.99 -3.44
C ALA A 16 -2.58 -7.51 -3.45
N GLU A 17 -3.50 -8.44 -3.31
CA GLU A 17 -4.92 -8.16 -3.10
C GLU A 17 -5.35 -8.91 -1.83
N TRP A 18 -6.15 -8.27 -0.98
CA TRP A 18 -6.67 -8.91 0.23
C TRP A 18 -8.14 -8.62 0.44
N THR A 19 -8.75 -9.46 1.28
CA THR A 19 -10.11 -9.28 1.74
C THR A 19 -10.09 -9.10 3.24
N ALA A 20 -10.71 -8.04 3.77
CA ALA A 20 -10.73 -7.78 5.21
C ALA A 20 -11.34 -8.93 6.04
N GLY A 21 -12.20 -9.75 5.42
CA GLY A 21 -12.76 -10.97 6.02
C GLY A 21 -11.90 -12.23 5.87
N ASP A 22 -10.74 -12.15 5.22
CA ASP A 22 -9.81 -13.28 5.01
C ASP A 22 -8.43 -12.97 5.61
N PRO A 23 -8.13 -13.53 6.81
CA PRO A 23 -6.88 -13.20 7.51
C PRO A 23 -5.63 -13.68 6.76
N ALA A 24 -5.69 -14.82 6.06
CA ALA A 24 -4.55 -15.33 5.29
C ALA A 24 -4.12 -14.37 4.16
N SER A 25 -5.09 -13.82 3.42
CA SER A 25 -4.83 -12.81 2.39
C SER A 25 -4.33 -11.49 3.00
N VAL A 26 -4.87 -11.10 4.16
CA VAL A 26 -4.39 -9.91 4.88
C VAL A 26 -2.93 -10.08 5.29
N GLU A 27 -2.57 -11.22 5.89
CA GLU A 27 -1.19 -11.49 6.32
C GLU A 27 -0.22 -11.45 5.14
N ALA A 28 -0.60 -12.05 4.00
CA ALA A 28 0.20 -11.99 2.79
C ALA A 28 0.40 -10.54 2.28
N ALA A 29 -0.66 -9.72 2.30
CA ALA A 29 -0.58 -8.31 1.92
C ALA A 29 0.26 -7.48 2.91
N VAL A 30 0.16 -7.76 4.22
CA VAL A 30 0.97 -7.11 5.27
C VAL A 30 2.45 -7.44 5.10
N GLN A 31 2.77 -8.71 4.82
CA GLN A 31 4.15 -9.12 4.54
C GLN A 31 4.70 -8.39 3.33
N ALA A 32 3.99 -8.42 2.20
CA ALA A 32 4.38 -7.70 0.99
C ALA A 32 4.55 -6.20 1.24
N PHE A 33 3.62 -5.57 1.97
CA PHE A 33 3.71 -4.15 2.34
C PHE A 33 4.99 -3.85 3.13
N ARG A 34 5.29 -4.67 4.14
CA ARG A 34 6.46 -4.51 4.99
C ARG A 34 7.76 -4.68 4.23
N GLU A 35 7.83 -5.64 3.31
CA GLU A 35 8.98 -5.80 2.42
C GLU A 35 9.23 -4.54 1.58
N GLN A 36 8.18 -3.89 1.08
CA GLN A 36 8.35 -2.64 0.32
C GLN A 36 8.76 -1.47 1.23
N LEU A 37 8.28 -1.39 2.47
CA LEU A 37 8.75 -0.39 3.43
C LEU A 37 10.24 -0.55 3.74
N ASP A 38 10.73 -1.78 3.86
CA ASP A 38 12.15 -2.08 4.07
C ASP A 38 13.01 -1.63 2.89
N LEU A 39 12.47 -1.72 1.67
CA LEU A 39 13.07 -1.15 0.45
C LEU A 39 13.04 0.39 0.39
N GLY A 40 12.44 1.06 1.38
CA GLY A 40 12.35 2.52 1.46
C GLY A 40 11.11 3.12 0.80
N TYR A 41 10.12 2.31 0.41
CA TYR A 41 8.81 2.82 0.00
C TYR A 41 8.02 3.27 1.23
N PHE A 42 6.98 4.08 1.01
CA PHE A 42 5.97 4.35 2.02
C PHE A 42 4.57 4.12 1.46
N GLY A 43 3.70 3.60 2.31
CA GLY A 43 2.29 3.43 2.01
C GLY A 43 1.55 4.73 2.12
N MET A 44 0.69 5.01 1.14
CA MET A 44 -0.36 6.00 1.25
C MET A 44 -1.71 5.34 1.09
N VAL A 45 -2.69 5.82 1.82
CA VAL A 45 -4.08 5.40 1.66
C VAL A 45 -4.94 6.57 1.28
N SER A 46 -5.79 6.35 0.28
CA SER A 46 -6.79 7.33 -0.11
C SER A 46 -7.98 7.21 0.84
N THR A 47 -8.11 8.14 1.78
CA THR A 47 -9.20 8.15 2.77
C THR A 47 -10.47 8.83 2.28
N GLY A 48 -10.50 9.34 1.05
CA GLY A 48 -11.66 10.00 0.42
C GLY A 48 -11.33 11.41 -0.08
N GLU A 49 -12.21 11.97 -0.92
CA GLU A 49 -12.17 13.33 -1.55
C GLU A 49 -10.78 13.98 -1.66
N GLY A 50 -9.84 13.30 -2.33
CA GLY A 50 -8.50 13.83 -2.62
C GLY A 50 -7.49 13.79 -1.47
N HIS A 51 -7.83 13.21 -0.32
CA HIS A 51 -6.93 13.05 0.79
C HIS A 51 -6.17 11.72 0.70
N ALA A 52 -4.84 11.80 0.73
CA ALA A 52 -3.95 10.66 0.84
C ALA A 52 -3.16 10.78 2.14
N GLU A 53 -3.36 9.83 3.04
CA GLU A 53 -2.67 9.77 4.32
C GLU A 53 -1.50 8.80 4.22
N GLN A 54 -0.32 9.21 4.70
CA GLN A 54 0.81 8.30 4.80
C GLN A 54 0.63 7.35 5.98
N VAL A 55 0.74 6.06 5.72
CA VAL A 55 0.62 5.00 6.72
C VAL A 55 1.91 4.21 6.83
N LYS A 56 2.27 3.87 8.06
CA LYS A 56 3.43 3.01 8.37
C LYS A 56 3.07 1.53 8.45
N GLU A 57 1.78 1.22 8.50
CA GLU A 57 1.22 -0.12 8.62
C GLU A 57 0.09 -0.26 7.62
N LEU A 58 -0.18 -1.48 7.15
CA LEU A 58 -1.23 -1.73 6.14
C LEU A 58 -2.62 -1.58 6.80
N PRO A 59 -3.44 -0.60 6.41
CA PRO A 59 -4.80 -0.50 6.92
C PRO A 59 -5.69 -1.49 6.16
N VAL A 60 -6.09 -2.55 6.86
CA VAL A 60 -6.92 -3.63 6.31
C VAL A 60 -8.29 -3.16 5.83
N ASP A 61 -8.80 -2.08 6.42
CA ASP A 61 -10.09 -1.45 6.11
C ASP A 61 -10.01 -0.53 4.89
N ALA A 62 -8.80 -0.12 4.46
CA ALA A 62 -8.66 0.75 3.31
C ALA A 62 -8.92 -0.03 2.01
N PRO A 63 -9.69 0.54 1.07
CA PRO A 63 -9.97 -0.12 -0.21
C PRO A 63 -8.75 -0.13 -1.16
N LEU A 64 -7.83 0.82 -1.01
CA LEU A 64 -6.64 0.94 -1.86
C LEU A 64 -5.47 1.53 -1.08
N VAL A 65 -4.33 0.83 -1.12
CA VAL A 65 -3.06 1.28 -0.56
C VAL A 65 -2.06 1.44 -1.69
N ILE A 66 -1.46 2.63 -1.80
CA ILE A 66 -0.50 2.99 -2.84
C ILE A 66 0.88 3.17 -2.21
N LEU A 67 1.83 2.31 -2.57
CA LEU A 67 3.22 2.43 -2.21
C LEU A 67 3.95 3.33 -3.18
N ARG A 68 4.75 4.26 -2.67
CA ARG A 68 5.56 5.16 -3.50
C ARG A 68 6.92 5.40 -2.84
N LEU A 69 7.91 5.71 -3.66
CA LEU A 69 9.21 6.15 -3.16
C LEU A 69 9.15 7.63 -2.76
N PRO A 70 9.90 8.03 -1.72
CA PRO A 70 10.13 9.44 -1.47
C PRO A 70 10.86 10.04 -2.67
N ILE A 71 10.27 11.08 -3.25
CA ILE A 71 11.03 11.98 -4.10
C ILE A 71 12.00 12.65 -3.13
N SER A 72 13.25 12.17 -3.10
CA SER A 72 14.31 12.80 -2.30
C SER A 72 14.47 14.22 -2.84
N GLY A 73 13.75 15.17 -2.23
CA GLY A 73 13.99 16.59 -2.37
C GLY A 73 15.16 16.93 -1.47
N GLY A 74 16.33 17.11 -2.10
CA GLY A 74 17.41 17.91 -1.52
C GLY A 74 17.07 19.39 -1.56
#